data_AF-A0A6A5QNB0-F1
#
_entry.id   AF-A0A6A5QNB0-F1
#
_cell.length_a   1.000
_cell.length_b   1.000
_cell.length_c   1.000
_cell.angle_alpha   90.00
_cell.angle_beta   90.00
_cell.angle_gamma   90.00
#
_symmetry.space_group_name_H-M   'P 1'
#
loop_
_entity.id
_entity.type
_entity.pdbx_description
1 polymer ?
#
loop_
_entity_poly.entity_id
_entity_poly.type
_entity_poly.pdbx_seq_one_letter_code
_entity_poly.pdbx_strand_id
1 'polypeptide(L)'
;MSLPSWVPDWRSGLSKSFAENNHNQKIDGLAIAMCRKMEQDGTLPSWVPDWRLVLRRSFAWLTHQNLDPLFQASNNQPPTIHDEDDNRKLALDGYIVDEIEDLGAPWTGGSRVVDGSSSRHPHEEYLSLLAQIRQMCLVSKGKGTPIYLTSARADEAYWRVPCGGLDQDESFQPKPAGPACKLKYEHCIAELTLLIEAYAMTMAEYEIRAAELAHMGKRRTDDADTARNTGTMYRVRMQEMAGKRPFISKVGYVGMGPSYMRAGDAIAIFNGASVPFVVRPVGENTYRLMGECYCDGIMHGEFIQGGGQVHKIVLV
;
A
#
# COMPACT_ATOMS: atom_id res chain seq x y z
N MET A 1 -13.63 26.27 16.08
CA MET A 1 -12.56 25.30 16.41
C MET A 1 -11.39 25.61 15.50
N SER A 2 -10.23 25.95 16.08
CA SER A 2 -8.97 26.07 15.34
C SER A 2 -8.51 24.66 14.94
N LEU A 3 -8.08 24.50 13.68
CA LEU A 3 -7.54 23.22 13.19
C LEU A 3 -6.19 22.90 13.89
N PRO A 4 -5.82 21.61 14.03
CA PRO A 4 -4.50 21.20 14.53
C PRO A 4 -3.35 21.80 13.71
N SER A 5 -2.19 22.03 14.33
CA SER A 5 -1.04 22.73 13.71
C SER A 5 -0.40 22.04 12.50
N TRP A 6 -0.73 20.78 12.24
CA TRP A 6 -0.29 20.03 11.05
C TRP A 6 -1.29 20.09 9.89
N VAL A 7 -2.45 20.71 10.10
CA VAL A 7 -3.44 20.95 9.06
C VAL A 7 -3.10 22.26 8.37
N PRO A 8 -2.74 22.27 7.08
CA PRO A 8 -2.38 23.51 6.42
C PRO A 8 -3.58 24.47 6.38
N ASP A 9 -3.36 25.73 6.77
CA ASP A 9 -4.37 26.79 6.63
C ASP A 9 -4.42 27.24 5.17
N TRP A 10 -5.36 26.68 4.41
CA TRP A 10 -5.53 26.92 2.96
C TRP A 10 -6.16 28.29 2.62
N ARG A 11 -6.38 29.16 3.61
CA ARG A 11 -6.95 30.51 3.38
C ARG A 11 -5.92 31.51 2.88
N SER A 12 -4.63 31.27 3.12
CA SER A 12 -3.53 31.91 2.40
C SER A 12 -3.26 31.07 1.15
N GLY A 13 -3.10 31.72 -0.01
CA GLY A 13 -3.00 31.03 -1.31
C GLY A 13 -2.04 29.84 -1.34
N LEU A 14 -2.28 28.90 -2.26
CA LEU A 14 -1.67 27.56 -2.31
C LEU A 14 -0.14 27.52 -2.20
N SER A 15 0.54 28.56 -2.70
CA SER A 15 1.99 28.69 -2.62
C SER A 15 2.52 28.90 -1.19
N LYS A 16 1.74 29.53 -0.30
CA LYS A 16 2.14 29.81 1.09
C LYS A 16 1.79 28.67 2.04
N SER A 17 0.60 28.07 1.91
CA SER A 17 0.13 27.03 2.83
C SER A 17 0.86 25.68 2.66
N PHE A 18 1.27 25.31 1.44
CA PHE A 18 2.07 24.10 1.18
C PHE A 18 3.55 24.25 1.58
N ALA A 19 4.11 25.45 1.43
CA ALA A 19 5.53 25.71 1.71
C ALA A 19 5.82 25.88 3.21
N GLU A 20 4.91 26.50 3.97
CA GLU A 20 5.12 26.79 5.40
C GLU A 20 4.87 25.59 6.32
N ASN A 21 4.01 24.64 5.94
CA ASN A 21 3.70 23.46 6.77
C ASN A 21 4.59 22.23 6.49
N ASN A 22 5.31 22.23 5.37
CA ASN A 22 6.29 21.19 5.04
C ASN A 22 7.69 21.64 5.46
N HIS A 23 7.95 21.62 6.77
CA HIS A 23 9.28 21.87 7.35
C HIS A 23 10.41 21.05 6.67
N ASN A 24 10.10 19.96 5.95
CA ASN A 24 11.05 19.06 5.28
C ASN A 24 10.84 18.90 3.75
N GLN A 25 10.13 19.80 3.05
CA GLN A 25 9.92 19.70 1.59
C GLN A 25 9.29 18.35 1.12
N LYS A 26 8.43 17.72 1.94
CA LYS A 26 7.74 16.47 1.57
C LYS A 26 6.31 16.75 1.13
N ILE A 27 5.79 16.01 0.14
CA ILE A 27 4.40 16.17 -0.35
C ILE A 27 3.46 15.06 0.16
N ASP A 28 3.92 14.27 1.14
CA ASP A 28 3.17 13.14 1.71
C ASP A 28 1.83 13.50 2.34
N GLY A 29 1.57 14.78 2.61
CA GLY A 29 0.24 15.28 2.96
C GLY A 29 -0.84 14.95 1.92
N LEU A 30 -0.47 14.76 0.63
CA LEU A 30 -1.40 14.26 -0.40
C LEU A 30 -1.94 12.86 -0.08
N ALA A 31 -1.21 12.05 0.69
CA ALA A 31 -1.71 10.77 1.13
C ALA A 31 -2.87 10.93 2.13
N ILE A 32 -2.93 12.03 2.88
CA ILE A 32 -4.06 12.33 3.77
C ILE A 32 -5.32 12.67 2.95
N ALA A 33 -5.17 13.07 1.68
CA ALA A 33 -6.31 13.23 0.76
C ALA A 33 -6.98 11.89 0.37
N MET A 34 -6.54 10.76 0.95
CA MET A 34 -7.26 9.51 0.96
C MET A 34 -8.54 9.61 1.76
N CYS A 35 -9.59 10.00 1.06
CA CYS A 35 -10.85 9.35 1.29
C CYS A 35 -11.63 9.32 -0.01
N ARG A 36 -12.53 8.34 -0.04
CA ARG A 36 -13.68 8.20 -0.91
C ARG A 36 -14.48 9.51 -0.87
N LYS A 37 -13.96 10.59 -1.46
CA LYS A 37 -14.71 11.81 -1.71
C LYS A 37 -15.97 11.33 -2.37
N MET A 38 -17.11 11.65 -1.76
CA MET A 38 -18.37 11.30 -2.35
C MET A 38 -18.31 11.87 -3.77
N GLU A 39 -18.22 11.01 -4.79
CA GLU A 39 -18.20 11.44 -6.19
C GLU A 39 -19.38 12.37 -6.48
N GLN A 40 -20.42 12.26 -5.64
CA GLN A 40 -21.64 13.05 -5.61
C GLN A 40 -21.50 14.53 -5.26
N ASP A 41 -20.46 14.99 -4.55
CA ASP A 41 -20.43 16.39 -4.10
C ASP A 41 -19.70 17.32 -5.09
N GLY A 42 -18.65 16.85 -5.80
CA GLY A 42 -17.94 17.63 -6.84
C GLY A 42 -17.34 18.98 -6.39
N THR A 43 -17.48 19.32 -5.12
CA THR A 43 -17.15 20.63 -4.53
C THR A 43 -15.65 20.82 -4.36
N LEU A 44 -14.93 19.75 -3.99
CA LEU A 44 -13.49 19.78 -3.69
C LEU A 44 -12.64 19.16 -4.82
N PRO A 45 -11.54 19.82 -5.23
CA PRO A 45 -10.54 19.23 -6.12
C PRO A 45 -9.98 17.92 -5.57
N SER A 46 -9.57 16.96 -6.41
CA SER A 46 -9.16 15.62 -5.96
C SER A 46 -7.96 15.59 -4.99
N TRP A 47 -7.09 16.58 -5.03
CA TRP A 47 -5.91 16.71 -4.15
C TRP A 47 -6.21 17.34 -2.77
N VAL A 48 -7.40 17.92 -2.56
CA VAL A 48 -7.77 18.57 -1.29
C VAL A 48 -8.35 17.56 -0.29
N PRO A 49 -7.81 17.36 0.93
CA PRO A 49 -8.44 16.45 1.90
C PRO A 49 -9.89 16.82 2.24
N ASP A 50 -10.76 15.82 2.37
CA ASP A 50 -12.15 16.02 2.83
C ASP A 50 -12.22 15.86 4.35
N TRP A 51 -12.13 16.99 5.06
CA TRP A 51 -12.15 17.05 6.54
C TRP A 51 -13.48 16.60 7.17
N ARG A 52 -14.51 16.35 6.38
CA ARG A 52 -15.78 15.77 6.88
C ARG A 52 -15.65 14.27 7.14
N LEU A 53 -14.60 13.63 6.63
CA LEU A 53 -14.36 12.20 6.72
C LEU A 53 -13.26 11.87 7.74
N VAL A 54 -13.23 10.61 8.19
CA VAL A 54 -12.14 10.11 9.01
C VAL A 54 -10.92 9.92 8.10
N LEU A 55 -10.00 10.89 8.17
CA LEU A 55 -8.76 10.86 7.41
C LEU A 55 -7.85 9.73 7.92
N ARG A 56 -7.26 8.98 7.01
CA ARG A 56 -6.26 7.96 7.34
C ARG A 56 -4.86 8.47 7.03
N ARG A 57 -3.92 8.15 7.92
CA ARG A 57 -2.51 8.39 7.68
C ARG A 57 -2.00 7.46 6.58
N SER A 58 -1.01 7.91 5.83
CA SER A 58 -0.21 7.07 4.94
C SER A 58 0.40 5.87 5.66
N PHE A 59 0.41 4.70 5.02
CA PHE A 59 1.08 3.51 5.55
C PHE A 59 2.62 3.62 5.57
N ALA A 60 3.19 4.59 4.84
CA ALA A 60 4.64 4.83 4.80
C ALA A 60 5.19 5.39 6.11
N TRP A 61 4.31 5.89 6.97
CA TRP A 61 4.66 6.58 8.21
C TRP A 61 4.33 5.72 9.42
N LEU A 62 5.31 4.90 9.78
CA LEU A 62 5.15 3.77 10.69
C LEU A 62 4.77 4.12 12.15
N THR A 63 5.28 5.23 12.70
CA THR A 63 5.00 5.66 14.08
C THR A 63 4.85 7.17 14.17
N HIS A 64 4.22 7.69 15.23
CA HIS A 64 4.13 9.14 15.47
C HIS A 64 5.48 9.79 15.81
N GLN A 65 6.47 8.98 16.20
CA GLN A 65 7.80 9.45 16.59
C GLN A 65 8.79 9.48 15.42
N ASN A 66 8.51 8.75 14.32
CA ASN A 66 9.38 8.77 13.15
C ASN A 66 9.23 10.09 12.38
N LEU A 67 10.35 10.80 12.26
CA LEU A 67 10.47 12.02 11.46
C LEU A 67 10.68 11.73 9.97
N ASP A 68 11.10 10.51 9.63
CA ASP A 68 11.37 10.09 8.26
C ASP A 68 10.40 9.00 7.78
N PRO A 69 9.91 9.08 6.53
CA PRO A 69 9.09 8.04 5.92
C PRO A 69 9.93 6.80 5.60
N LEU A 70 9.28 5.64 5.60
CA LEU A 70 9.92 4.36 5.29
C LEU A 70 10.45 4.27 3.86
N PHE A 71 9.77 4.94 2.94
CA PHE A 71 9.98 4.85 1.50
C PHE A 71 10.52 6.17 0.94
N GLN A 72 11.15 6.08 -0.24
CA GLN A 72 11.76 7.21 -0.92
C GLN A 72 11.50 7.11 -2.43
N ALA A 73 10.23 6.94 -2.82
CA ALA A 73 9.83 6.77 -4.21
C ALA A 73 10.31 7.92 -5.11
N SER A 74 10.29 9.16 -4.62
CA SER A 74 10.81 10.32 -5.37
C SER A 74 12.34 10.42 -5.41
N ASN A 75 13.09 9.47 -4.85
CA ASN A 75 14.55 9.52 -4.74
C ASN A 75 15.06 10.88 -4.18
N ASN A 76 14.32 11.43 -3.21
CA ASN A 76 14.56 12.75 -2.60
C ASN A 76 14.59 13.94 -3.58
N GLN A 77 13.96 13.82 -4.76
CA GLN A 77 13.71 14.98 -5.61
C GLN A 77 12.87 16.03 -4.85
N PRO A 78 13.27 17.31 -4.84
CA PRO A 78 12.53 18.35 -4.16
C PRO A 78 11.23 18.65 -4.90
N PRO A 79 10.14 18.95 -4.17
CA PRO A 79 8.87 19.29 -4.80
C PRO A 79 9.00 20.57 -5.63
N THR A 80 8.42 20.56 -6.83
CA THR A 80 8.29 21.75 -7.67
C THR A 80 6.81 21.93 -7.97
N ILE A 81 6.27 23.09 -7.57
CA ILE A 81 4.86 23.46 -7.71
C ILE A 81 4.78 24.57 -8.75
N HIS A 82 3.86 24.42 -9.69
CA HIS A 82 3.60 25.42 -10.74
C HIS A 82 2.32 26.17 -10.41
N ASP A 83 2.34 27.49 -10.64
CA ASP A 83 1.13 28.32 -10.56
C ASP A 83 0.32 28.15 -11.85
N GLU A 84 -0.97 27.87 -11.69
CA GLU A 84 -1.92 27.67 -12.80
C GLU A 84 -2.99 28.77 -12.84
N ASP A 85 -2.86 29.81 -11.98
CA ASP A 85 -3.86 30.88 -11.80
C ASP A 85 -5.29 30.35 -11.50
N ASP A 86 -5.39 29.10 -11.01
CA ASP A 86 -6.63 28.42 -10.66
C ASP A 86 -6.44 27.62 -9.36
N ASN A 87 -7.06 28.10 -8.28
CA ASN A 87 -6.97 27.47 -6.96
C ASN A 87 -7.63 26.08 -6.87
N ARG A 88 -8.30 25.62 -7.94
CA ARG A 88 -8.80 24.24 -8.03
C ARG A 88 -7.77 23.28 -8.65
N LYS A 89 -6.65 23.78 -9.15
CA LYS A 89 -5.57 22.99 -9.74
C LYS A 89 -4.37 22.95 -8.81
N LEU A 90 -3.71 21.80 -8.77
CA LEU A 90 -2.39 21.63 -8.17
C LEU A 90 -1.46 21.04 -9.21
N ALA A 91 -0.59 21.86 -9.78
CA ALA A 91 0.40 21.41 -10.76
C ALA A 91 1.74 21.13 -10.09
N LEU A 92 2.26 19.91 -10.26
CA LEU A 92 3.47 19.41 -9.63
C LEU A 92 4.37 18.74 -10.68
N ASP A 93 5.68 18.81 -10.49
CA ASP A 93 6.58 17.91 -11.21
C ASP A 93 6.50 16.50 -10.64
N GLY A 94 6.51 15.52 -11.54
CA GLY A 94 6.53 14.11 -11.19
C GLY A 94 6.72 13.22 -12.39
N TYR A 95 6.44 11.94 -12.21
CA TYR A 95 6.65 10.89 -13.19
C TYR A 95 5.36 10.11 -13.37
N ILE A 96 4.99 9.80 -14.61
CA ILE A 96 4.01 8.75 -14.90
C ILE A 96 4.80 7.48 -15.16
N VAL A 97 4.64 6.49 -14.27
CA VAL A 97 5.43 5.25 -14.27
C VAL A 97 4.86 4.27 -15.29
N ASP A 98 3.58 3.94 -15.14
CA ASP A 98 2.87 3.00 -16.01
C ASP A 98 1.35 3.07 -15.76
N GLU A 99 0.58 2.41 -16.62
CA GLU A 99 -0.88 2.28 -16.51
C GLU A 99 -1.27 0.93 -15.87
N ILE A 100 -2.28 0.96 -15.02
CA ILE A 100 -2.87 -0.23 -14.41
C ILE A 100 -3.62 -1.03 -15.48
N GLU A 101 -3.27 -2.31 -15.59
CA GLU A 101 -3.84 -3.25 -16.56
C GLU A 101 -4.98 -4.08 -15.94
N ASP A 102 -4.73 -4.68 -14.77
CA ASP A 102 -5.68 -5.59 -14.12
C ASP A 102 -5.63 -5.49 -12.59
N LEU A 103 -6.69 -5.97 -11.95
CA LEU A 103 -7.02 -5.73 -10.55
C LEU A 103 -7.60 -6.97 -9.88
N GLY A 104 -7.18 -7.23 -8.64
CA GLY A 104 -7.84 -8.22 -7.79
C GLY A 104 -8.96 -7.62 -6.95
N ALA A 105 -9.57 -8.44 -6.11
CA ALA A 105 -10.66 -8.04 -5.23
C ALA A 105 -10.22 -7.00 -4.18
N PRO A 106 -11.11 -6.07 -3.77
CA PRO A 106 -10.87 -5.20 -2.63
C PRO A 106 -10.52 -5.98 -1.36
N TRP A 107 -9.46 -5.54 -0.67
CA TRP A 107 -9.01 -6.10 0.59
C TRP A 107 -9.67 -5.37 1.75
N THR A 108 -10.48 -6.08 2.55
CA THR A 108 -11.22 -5.48 3.66
C THR A 108 -10.38 -5.31 4.93
N GLY A 109 -9.14 -5.79 4.91
CA GLY A 109 -8.30 -5.90 6.11
C GLY A 109 -8.50 -7.19 6.87
N GLY A 110 -9.23 -8.17 6.32
CA GLY A 110 -9.52 -9.43 7.02
C GLY A 110 -10.26 -9.19 8.34
N SER A 111 -11.19 -8.24 8.32
CA SER A 111 -12.04 -7.91 9.47
C SER A 111 -12.97 -9.08 9.78
N ARG A 112 -13.18 -9.37 11.08
CA ARG A 112 -14.08 -10.47 11.48
C ARG A 112 -15.46 -10.24 10.90
N VAL A 113 -15.99 -11.27 10.23
CA VAL A 113 -17.38 -11.24 9.76
C VAL A 113 -18.27 -11.50 10.98
N VAL A 114 -19.14 -10.55 11.28
CA VAL A 114 -20.15 -10.68 12.33
C VAL A 114 -21.46 -11.04 11.65
N ASP A 115 -21.96 -12.24 11.91
CA ASP A 115 -23.27 -12.70 11.46
C ASP A 115 -24.09 -13.15 12.68
N GLY A 116 -25.03 -12.31 13.08
CA GLY A 116 -25.81 -12.49 14.31
C GLY A 116 -24.92 -12.58 15.55
N SER A 117 -24.97 -13.72 16.24
CA SER A 117 -24.13 -14.01 17.42
C SER A 117 -22.79 -14.69 17.08
N SER A 118 -22.51 -14.96 15.80
CA SER A 118 -21.29 -15.64 15.36
C SER A 118 -20.25 -14.65 14.83
N SER A 119 -18.99 -14.85 15.22
CA SER A 119 -17.86 -14.05 14.74
C SER A 119 -16.75 -14.96 14.22
N ARG A 120 -16.65 -15.07 12.89
CA ARG A 120 -15.65 -15.91 12.22
C ARG A 120 -14.50 -15.05 11.69
N HIS A 121 -13.27 -15.53 11.90
CA HIS A 121 -12.10 -14.92 11.28
C HIS A 121 -12.05 -15.29 9.78
N PRO A 122 -11.86 -14.34 8.86
CA PRO A 122 -12.01 -14.59 7.42
C PRO A 122 -10.75 -15.19 6.79
N HIS A 123 -10.37 -16.41 7.20
CA HIS A 123 -9.14 -17.07 6.73
C HIS A 123 -9.07 -17.17 5.20
N GLU A 124 -10.20 -17.44 4.56
CA GLU A 124 -10.35 -17.57 3.11
C GLU A 124 -10.04 -16.25 2.36
N GLU A 125 -10.36 -15.11 2.96
CA GLU A 125 -10.08 -13.79 2.36
C GLU A 125 -8.57 -13.52 2.30
N TYR A 126 -7.83 -13.86 3.37
CA TYR A 126 -6.37 -13.76 3.39
C TYR A 126 -5.74 -14.64 2.30
N LEU A 127 -6.14 -15.92 2.24
CA LEU A 127 -5.60 -16.84 1.22
C LEU A 127 -5.93 -16.39 -0.20
N SER A 128 -7.14 -15.85 -0.42
CA SER A 128 -7.55 -15.30 -1.71
C SER A 128 -6.67 -14.12 -2.14
N LEU A 129 -6.38 -13.17 -1.23
CA LEU A 129 -5.48 -12.06 -1.52
C LEU A 129 -4.08 -12.54 -1.88
N LEU A 130 -3.52 -13.47 -1.10
CA LEU A 130 -2.18 -14.03 -1.32
C LEU A 130 -2.10 -14.76 -2.66
N ALA A 131 -3.14 -15.53 -3.02
CA ALA A 131 -3.21 -16.24 -4.30
C ALA A 131 -3.29 -15.28 -5.49
N GLN A 132 -4.12 -14.23 -5.40
CA GLN A 132 -4.26 -13.22 -6.46
C GLN A 132 -2.93 -12.49 -6.71
N ILE A 133 -2.26 -12.04 -5.64
CA ILE A 133 -0.96 -11.37 -5.75
C ILE A 133 0.09 -12.32 -6.34
N ARG A 134 0.13 -13.58 -5.89
CA ARG A 134 1.06 -14.57 -6.44
C ARG A 134 0.84 -14.80 -7.93
N GLN A 135 -0.42 -14.87 -8.36
CA GLN A 135 -0.76 -14.99 -9.79
C GLN A 135 -0.31 -13.76 -10.57
N MET A 136 -0.53 -12.55 -10.05
CA MET A 136 -0.03 -11.31 -10.67
C MET A 136 1.49 -11.30 -10.78
N CYS A 137 2.23 -11.76 -9.76
CA CYS A 137 3.69 -11.88 -9.83
C CYS A 137 4.15 -12.88 -10.91
N LEU A 138 3.40 -13.97 -11.15
CA LEU A 138 3.68 -14.89 -12.25
C LEU A 138 3.44 -14.23 -13.61
N VAL A 139 2.34 -13.49 -13.77
CA VAL A 139 2.03 -12.73 -14.99
C VAL A 139 3.10 -11.67 -15.25
N SER A 140 3.51 -10.93 -14.20
CA SER A 140 4.58 -9.93 -14.25
C SER A 140 5.88 -10.51 -14.82
N LYS A 141 6.32 -11.67 -14.32
CA LYS A 141 7.50 -12.37 -14.87
C LYS A 141 7.32 -12.77 -16.33
N GLY A 142 6.12 -13.21 -16.71
CA GLY A 142 5.80 -13.57 -18.09
C GLY A 142 5.86 -12.40 -19.07
N LYS A 143 5.67 -11.15 -18.60
CA LYS A 143 5.82 -9.93 -19.42
C LYS A 143 7.28 -9.65 -19.81
N GLY A 144 8.26 -10.15 -19.05
CA GLY A 144 9.69 -10.05 -19.39
C GLY A 144 10.27 -8.64 -19.38
N THR A 145 9.55 -7.63 -18.88
CA THR A 145 10.05 -6.27 -18.77
C THR A 145 11.03 -6.16 -17.59
N PRO A 146 12.21 -5.54 -17.73
CA PRO A 146 13.24 -5.47 -16.69
C PRO A 146 12.91 -4.38 -15.64
N ILE A 147 11.78 -4.52 -14.95
CA ILE A 147 11.34 -3.61 -13.88
C ILE A 147 12.02 -3.88 -12.52
N TYR A 148 12.81 -4.97 -12.42
CA TYR A 148 13.60 -5.34 -11.26
C TYR A 148 15.06 -5.51 -11.64
N LEU A 149 15.98 -5.18 -10.71
CA LEU A 149 17.43 -5.34 -10.91
C LEU A 149 17.84 -6.80 -11.13
N THR A 150 17.18 -7.74 -10.45
CA THR A 150 17.48 -9.17 -10.56
C THR A 150 16.19 -10.00 -10.50
N SER A 151 16.23 -11.21 -11.08
CA SER A 151 15.13 -12.17 -10.93
C SER A 151 14.88 -12.54 -9.46
N ALA A 152 15.94 -12.64 -8.65
CA ALA A 152 15.82 -12.89 -7.22
C ALA A 152 15.06 -11.77 -6.50
N ARG A 153 15.23 -10.51 -6.91
CA ARG A 153 14.42 -9.41 -6.36
C ARG A 153 12.97 -9.48 -6.82
N ALA A 154 12.71 -9.85 -8.07
CA ALA A 154 11.35 -10.09 -8.57
C ALA A 154 10.63 -11.20 -7.78
N ASP A 155 11.37 -12.23 -7.34
CA ASP A 155 10.86 -13.30 -6.46
C ASP A 155 10.46 -12.81 -5.06
N GLU A 156 10.78 -11.58 -4.67
CA GLU A 156 10.37 -11.08 -3.37
C GLU A 156 8.98 -10.44 -3.39
N ALA A 157 8.47 -10.08 -4.57
CA ALA A 157 7.22 -9.35 -4.72
C ALA A 157 6.02 -10.09 -4.11
N TYR A 158 5.94 -11.42 -4.26
CA TYR A 158 4.77 -12.18 -3.78
C TYR A 158 4.63 -12.21 -2.25
N TRP A 159 5.70 -11.94 -1.49
CA TRP A 159 5.64 -11.80 -0.03
C TRP A 159 5.81 -10.36 0.46
N ARG A 160 6.24 -9.41 -0.39
CA ARG A 160 6.31 -7.97 -0.06
C ARG A 160 5.00 -7.24 -0.34
N VAL A 161 4.36 -7.51 -1.48
CA VAL A 161 3.13 -6.82 -1.91
C VAL A 161 1.97 -6.98 -0.92
N PRO A 162 1.66 -8.18 -0.37
CA PRO A 162 0.49 -8.33 0.50
C PRO A 162 0.53 -7.50 1.78
N CYS A 163 1.73 -7.17 2.25
CA CYS A 163 1.98 -6.37 3.44
C CYS A 163 2.47 -4.94 3.14
N GLY A 164 2.39 -4.48 1.89
CA GLY A 164 2.83 -3.13 1.52
C GLY A 164 4.32 -2.88 1.76
N GLY A 165 5.15 -3.93 1.63
CA GLY A 165 6.59 -3.85 1.91
C GLY A 165 6.92 -3.67 3.39
N LEU A 166 5.96 -3.89 4.29
CA LEU A 166 6.13 -3.80 5.73
C LEU A 166 6.42 -5.16 6.35
N ASP A 167 7.25 -5.16 7.38
CA ASP A 167 7.44 -6.26 8.32
C ASP A 167 7.39 -5.70 9.76
N GLN A 168 7.55 -6.55 10.76
CA GLN A 168 7.70 -6.13 12.16
C GLN A 168 8.82 -6.91 12.87
N ASP A 169 9.46 -6.29 13.85
CA ASP A 169 10.40 -6.98 14.73
C ASP A 169 9.69 -7.73 15.87
N GLU A 170 10.47 -8.34 16.75
CA GLU A 170 9.97 -9.10 17.91
C GLU A 170 9.29 -8.20 18.96
N SER A 171 9.53 -6.89 18.90
CA SER A 171 8.89 -5.87 19.75
C SER A 171 7.63 -5.28 19.09
N PHE A 172 7.12 -5.93 18.05
CA PHE A 172 5.98 -5.48 17.23
C PHE A 172 6.18 -4.13 16.55
N GLN A 173 7.42 -3.62 16.51
CA GLN A 173 7.69 -2.38 15.82
C GLN A 173 7.76 -2.64 14.33
N PRO A 174 7.05 -1.83 13.52
CA PRO A 174 7.10 -1.96 12.08
C PRO A 174 8.49 -1.62 11.53
N LYS A 175 8.88 -2.30 10.45
CA LYS A 175 10.15 -2.11 9.74
C LYS A 175 9.99 -2.44 8.25
N PRO A 176 10.93 -2.09 7.37
CA PRO A 176 10.86 -2.52 5.97
C PRO A 176 10.97 -4.05 5.86
N ALA A 177 10.23 -4.64 4.94
CA ALA A 177 10.28 -6.07 4.68
C ALA A 177 11.63 -6.45 4.07
N GLY A 178 12.36 -7.33 4.76
CA GLY A 178 13.60 -7.95 4.28
C GLY A 178 13.42 -9.45 4.06
N PRO A 179 14.48 -10.20 3.73
CA PRO A 179 14.41 -11.64 3.43
C PRO A 179 13.74 -12.48 4.53
N ALA A 180 13.87 -12.09 5.80
CA ALA A 180 13.22 -12.76 6.93
C ALA A 180 11.68 -12.71 6.88
N CYS A 181 11.09 -11.76 6.15
CA CYS A 181 9.64 -11.64 5.98
C CYS A 181 9.06 -12.82 5.19
N LYS A 182 9.85 -13.44 4.30
CA LYS A 182 9.43 -14.64 3.55
C LYS A 182 9.00 -15.78 4.46
N LEU A 183 9.75 -16.04 5.54
CA LEU A 183 9.39 -17.09 6.49
C LEU A 183 8.04 -16.80 7.15
N LYS A 184 7.77 -15.54 7.51
CA LYS A 184 6.49 -15.11 8.10
C LYS A 184 5.33 -15.28 7.13
N TYR A 185 5.54 -15.00 5.85
CA TYR A 185 4.59 -15.28 4.78
C TYR A 185 4.29 -16.79 4.67
N GLU A 186 5.31 -17.64 4.70
CA GLU A 186 5.14 -19.11 4.61
C GLU A 186 4.38 -19.68 5.80
N HIS A 187 4.67 -19.21 7.02
CA HIS A 187 3.92 -19.56 8.23
C HIS A 187 2.47 -19.07 8.15
N CYS A 188 2.26 -17.83 7.67
CA CYS A 188 0.92 -17.27 7.51
C CYS A 188 0.03 -18.17 6.65
N ILE A 189 0.53 -18.62 5.50
CA ILE A 189 -0.20 -19.55 4.62
C ILE A 189 -0.48 -20.87 5.33
N ALA A 190 0.55 -21.47 5.95
CA ALA A 190 0.41 -22.76 6.63
C ALA A 190 -0.64 -22.72 7.75
N GLU A 191 -0.62 -21.67 8.57
CA GLU A 191 -1.59 -21.45 9.65
C GLU A 191 -3.00 -21.22 9.13
N LEU A 192 -3.17 -20.36 8.11
CA LEU A 192 -4.49 -20.07 7.54
C LEU A 192 -5.12 -21.34 6.95
N THR A 193 -4.32 -22.13 6.23
CA THR A 193 -4.76 -23.42 5.68
C THR A 193 -5.14 -24.39 6.79
N LEU A 194 -4.29 -24.54 7.83
CA LEU A 194 -4.59 -25.39 8.97
C LEU A 194 -5.90 -24.97 9.66
N LEU A 195 -6.14 -23.67 9.84
CA LEU A 195 -7.36 -23.17 10.50
C LEU A 195 -8.62 -23.43 9.69
N ILE A 196 -8.53 -23.47 8.36
CA ILE A 196 -9.65 -23.87 7.49
C ILE A 196 -9.86 -25.38 7.55
N GLU A 197 -8.79 -26.16 7.44
CA GLU A 197 -8.85 -27.62 7.48
C GLU A 197 -9.33 -28.14 8.85
N ALA A 198 -8.98 -27.46 9.94
CA ALA A 198 -9.33 -27.83 11.31
C ALA A 198 -10.84 -27.97 11.54
N TYR A 199 -11.69 -27.28 10.78
CA TYR A 199 -13.14 -27.42 10.87
C TYR A 199 -13.64 -28.83 10.46
N ALA A 200 -12.83 -29.58 9.70
CA ALA A 200 -13.15 -30.93 9.24
C ALA A 200 -12.33 -32.01 9.96
N MET A 201 -11.49 -31.65 10.94
CA MET A 201 -10.59 -32.57 11.64
C MET A 201 -11.10 -32.90 13.05
N THR A 202 -10.81 -34.12 13.50
CA THR A 202 -10.79 -34.45 14.92
C THR A 202 -9.59 -33.80 15.62
N MET A 203 -9.63 -33.70 16.95
CA MET A 203 -8.51 -33.13 17.71
C MET A 203 -7.20 -33.92 17.51
N ALA A 204 -7.29 -35.25 17.40
CA ALA A 204 -6.12 -36.10 17.18
C ALA A 204 -5.48 -35.86 15.79
N GLU A 205 -6.31 -35.70 14.75
CA GLU A 205 -5.82 -35.34 13.40
C GLU A 205 -5.21 -33.94 13.38
N TYR A 206 -5.81 -32.99 14.10
CA TYR A 206 -5.25 -31.65 14.27
C TYR A 206 -3.89 -31.67 14.95
N GLU A 207 -3.71 -32.44 16.03
CA GLU A 207 -2.44 -32.56 16.75
C GLU A 207 -1.33 -33.15 15.88
N ILE A 208 -1.64 -34.20 15.09
CA ILE A 208 -0.71 -34.78 14.13
C ILE A 208 -0.31 -33.72 13.09
N ARG A 209 -1.29 -33.04 12.48
CA ARG A 209 -1.05 -32.02 11.47
C ARG A 209 -0.26 -30.82 12.02
N ALA A 210 -0.55 -30.40 13.24
CA ALA A 210 0.17 -29.37 13.95
C ALA A 210 1.65 -29.74 14.17
N ALA A 211 1.91 -30.98 14.59
CA ALA A 211 3.26 -31.50 14.79
C ALA A 211 4.04 -31.60 13.47
N GLU A 212 3.40 -32.01 12.36
CA GLU A 212 4.00 -31.99 11.02
C GLU A 212 4.46 -30.59 10.62
N LEU A 213 3.58 -29.59 10.77
CA LEU A 213 3.93 -28.20 10.44
C LEU A 213 5.06 -27.66 11.31
N ALA A 214 5.10 -28.03 12.59
CA ALA A 214 6.21 -27.68 13.47
C ALA A 214 7.52 -28.35 13.03
N HIS A 215 7.48 -29.63 12.65
CA HIS A 215 8.64 -30.36 12.13
C HIS A 215 9.17 -29.75 10.82
N MET A 216 8.27 -29.26 9.96
CA MET A 216 8.60 -28.54 8.73
C MET A 216 9.10 -27.10 8.97
N GLY A 217 9.15 -26.65 10.23
CA GLY A 217 9.51 -25.28 10.60
C GLY A 217 8.50 -24.24 10.11
N LYS A 218 7.23 -24.62 9.93
CA LYS A 218 6.11 -23.76 9.49
C LYS A 218 5.15 -23.39 10.63
N ARG A 219 5.46 -23.82 11.85
CA ARG A 219 4.73 -23.51 13.08
C ARG A 219 5.69 -23.55 14.26
N ARG A 220 5.47 -22.71 15.28
CA ARG A 220 6.22 -22.79 16.53
C ARG A 220 5.64 -23.87 17.45
N THR A 221 6.49 -24.54 18.22
CA THR A 221 6.10 -25.59 19.16
C THR A 221 5.58 -25.04 20.49
N ASP A 222 5.83 -23.77 20.79
CA ASP A 222 5.53 -23.07 22.04
C ASP A 222 4.41 -22.01 21.91
N ASP A 223 3.42 -22.25 21.05
CA ASP A 223 2.28 -21.36 20.68
C ASP A 223 1.29 -21.05 21.85
N ALA A 224 1.75 -20.94 23.10
CA ALA A 224 0.91 -20.48 24.22
C ALA A 224 0.46 -19.01 24.05
N ASP A 225 1.18 -18.21 23.25
CA ASP A 225 0.83 -16.83 22.91
C ASP A 225 0.63 -16.67 21.39
N THR A 226 -0.62 -16.77 20.94
CA THR A 226 -1.03 -16.56 19.54
C THR A 226 -0.62 -15.20 18.96
N ALA A 227 -0.39 -14.17 19.78
CA ALA A 227 0.05 -12.86 19.31
C ALA A 227 1.51 -12.87 18.84
N ARG A 228 2.34 -13.78 19.36
CA ARG A 228 3.76 -13.96 18.97
C ARG A 228 3.95 -14.98 17.86
N ASN A 229 2.87 -15.55 17.33
CA ASN A 229 2.99 -16.51 16.24
C ASN A 229 3.50 -15.82 14.96
N THR A 230 4.49 -16.43 14.32
CA THR A 230 5.22 -15.92 13.16
C THR A 230 4.30 -15.60 11.98
N GLY A 231 3.27 -16.41 11.71
CA GLY A 231 2.28 -16.12 10.68
C GLY A 231 1.31 -14.99 11.09
N THR A 232 0.94 -14.90 12.36
CA THR A 232 0.16 -13.75 12.90
C THR A 232 0.87 -12.43 12.64
N MET A 233 2.20 -12.37 12.82
CA MET A 233 2.99 -11.17 12.57
C MET A 233 2.84 -10.66 11.13
N TYR A 234 2.80 -11.58 10.16
CA TYR A 234 2.58 -11.23 8.76
C TYR A 234 1.15 -10.73 8.52
N ARG A 235 0.14 -11.42 9.08
CA ARG A 235 -1.27 -11.02 8.94
C ARG A 235 -1.51 -9.61 9.46
N VAL A 236 -0.92 -9.23 10.59
CA VAL A 236 -1.03 -7.86 11.14
C VAL A 236 -0.55 -6.82 10.13
N ARG A 237 0.55 -7.08 9.40
CA ARG A 237 1.02 -6.14 8.36
C ARG A 237 0.11 -6.13 7.13
N MET A 238 -0.51 -7.26 6.77
CA MET A 238 -1.53 -7.28 5.72
C MET A 238 -2.73 -6.39 6.07
N GLN A 239 -3.10 -6.30 7.36
CA GLN A 239 -4.22 -5.46 7.80
C GLN A 239 -3.98 -3.96 7.55
N GLU A 240 -2.72 -3.50 7.52
CA GLU A 240 -2.37 -2.10 7.17
C GLU A 240 -2.75 -1.75 5.73
N MET A 241 -2.90 -2.76 4.86
CA MET A 241 -3.36 -2.57 3.49
C MET A 241 -4.89 -2.52 3.36
N ALA A 242 -5.65 -2.54 4.46
CA ALA A 242 -7.11 -2.46 4.42
C ALA A 242 -7.60 -1.25 3.61
N GLY A 243 -8.63 -1.46 2.78
CA GLY A 243 -9.18 -0.42 1.90
C GLY A 243 -8.40 -0.25 0.59
N LYS A 244 -7.38 -1.07 0.35
CA LYS A 244 -6.67 -1.21 -0.93
C LYS A 244 -7.12 -2.45 -1.70
N ARG A 245 -6.62 -2.65 -2.90
CA ARG A 245 -6.78 -3.86 -3.72
C ARG A 245 -5.48 -4.14 -4.48
N PRO A 246 -5.15 -5.41 -4.76
CA PRO A 246 -3.96 -5.73 -5.53
C PRO A 246 -4.15 -5.34 -7.00
N PHE A 247 -3.05 -4.98 -7.66
CA PHE A 247 -3.05 -4.62 -9.08
C PHE A 247 -1.79 -5.11 -9.79
N ILE A 248 -1.89 -5.20 -11.11
CA ILE A 248 -0.75 -5.32 -12.02
C ILE A 248 -0.83 -4.24 -13.10
N SER A 249 0.31 -3.65 -13.45
CA SER A 249 0.45 -2.65 -14.50
C SER A 249 0.77 -3.28 -15.85
N LYS A 250 0.66 -2.52 -16.96
CA LYS A 250 0.94 -3.00 -18.32
C LYS A 250 2.37 -3.53 -18.49
N VAL A 251 3.37 -2.89 -17.87
CA VAL A 251 4.76 -3.35 -17.86
C VAL A 251 5.05 -4.40 -16.78
N GLY A 252 4.09 -4.67 -15.90
CA GLY A 252 4.16 -5.76 -14.92
C GLY A 252 4.50 -5.35 -13.51
N TYR A 253 4.45 -4.07 -13.13
CA TYR A 253 4.55 -3.70 -11.72
C TYR A 253 3.37 -4.28 -10.94
N VAL A 254 3.64 -4.89 -9.79
CA VAL A 254 2.62 -5.46 -8.92
C VAL A 254 2.56 -4.68 -7.62
N GLY A 255 1.37 -4.38 -7.14
CA GLY A 255 1.21 -3.53 -5.97
C GLY A 255 -0.15 -3.62 -5.28
N MET A 256 -0.35 -2.75 -4.28
CA MET A 256 -1.59 -2.52 -3.56
C MET A 256 -1.98 -1.05 -3.68
N GLY A 257 -3.13 -0.75 -4.29
CA GLY A 257 -3.60 0.62 -4.51
C GLY A 257 -5.03 0.85 -4.02
N PRO A 258 -5.58 2.08 -4.10
CA PRO A 258 -6.89 2.40 -3.55
C PRO A 258 -8.00 1.45 -4.05
N SER A 259 -8.91 1.01 -3.18
CA SER A 259 -9.98 0.06 -3.55
C SER A 259 -10.90 0.52 -4.70
N TYR A 260 -10.99 1.82 -4.94
CA TYR A 260 -11.79 2.44 -6.01
C TYR A 260 -10.98 2.77 -7.29
N MET A 261 -9.72 2.35 -7.37
CA MET A 261 -8.97 2.41 -8.63
C MET A 261 -9.53 1.42 -9.66
N ARG A 262 -9.25 1.69 -10.93
CA ARG A 262 -9.70 0.88 -12.08
C ARG A 262 -8.56 0.72 -13.10
N ALA A 263 -8.70 -0.26 -14.00
CA ALA A 263 -7.82 -0.38 -15.16
C ALA A 263 -7.88 0.92 -16.00
N GLY A 264 -6.72 1.37 -16.49
CA GLY A 264 -6.57 2.67 -17.13
C GLY A 264 -6.22 3.82 -16.19
N ASP A 265 -6.29 3.64 -14.87
CA ASP A 265 -5.64 4.57 -13.93
C ASP A 265 -4.10 4.41 -14.03
N ALA A 266 -3.36 5.47 -13.79
CA ALA A 266 -1.90 5.50 -13.90
C ALA A 266 -1.21 5.53 -12.53
N ILE A 267 -0.02 4.95 -12.48
CA ILE A 267 0.90 5.02 -11.35
C ILE A 267 1.76 6.27 -11.54
N ALA A 268 1.79 7.14 -10.54
CA ALA A 268 2.55 8.38 -10.56
C ALA A 268 3.47 8.50 -9.34
N ILE A 269 4.62 9.14 -9.50
CA ILE A 269 5.51 9.54 -8.41
C ILE A 269 5.63 11.07 -8.46
N PHE A 270 5.19 11.77 -7.43
CA PHE A 270 5.40 13.22 -7.35
C PHE A 270 6.76 13.53 -6.76
N ASN A 271 7.41 14.59 -7.23
CA ASN A 271 8.60 15.09 -6.55
C ASN A 271 8.25 15.49 -5.10
N GLY A 272 9.13 15.16 -4.16
CA GLY A 272 8.90 15.31 -2.73
C GLY A 272 8.06 14.20 -2.07
N ALA A 273 7.49 13.25 -2.81
CA ALA A 273 6.72 12.15 -2.23
C ALA A 273 7.59 10.95 -1.79
N SER A 274 7.27 10.37 -0.64
CA SER A 274 7.88 9.12 -0.17
C SER A 274 7.30 7.88 -0.82
N VAL A 275 6.08 7.95 -1.33
CA VAL A 275 5.35 6.83 -1.95
C VAL A 275 4.79 7.18 -3.32
N PRO A 276 4.55 6.18 -4.18
CA PRO A 276 3.78 6.36 -5.41
C PRO A 276 2.29 6.61 -5.11
N PHE A 277 1.60 7.16 -6.11
CA PHE A 277 0.18 7.44 -6.11
C PHE A 277 -0.49 6.84 -7.34
N VAL A 278 -1.78 6.55 -7.22
CA VAL A 278 -2.65 6.26 -8.34
C VAL A 278 -3.35 7.56 -8.73
N VAL A 279 -3.33 7.87 -10.03
CA VAL A 279 -3.97 9.03 -10.63
C VAL A 279 -4.84 8.59 -11.81
N ARG A 280 -5.98 9.25 -12.01
CA ARG A 280 -6.90 8.94 -13.11
C ARG A 280 -6.81 10.02 -14.18
N PRO A 281 -6.45 9.69 -15.43
CA PRO A 281 -6.38 10.67 -16.50
C PRO A 281 -7.77 11.25 -16.79
N VAL A 282 -7.84 12.57 -16.92
CA VAL A 282 -9.06 13.33 -17.31
C VAL A 282 -8.80 14.36 -18.41
N GLY A 283 -7.55 14.50 -18.85
CA GLY A 283 -7.12 15.37 -19.94
C GLY A 283 -5.61 15.23 -20.18
N GLU A 284 -5.07 16.04 -21.08
CA GLU A 284 -3.63 16.09 -21.31
C GLU A 284 -2.92 16.59 -20.05
N ASN A 285 -1.99 15.79 -19.52
CA ASN A 285 -1.26 16.06 -18.28
C ASN A 285 -2.15 16.39 -17.06
N THR A 286 -3.45 16.08 -17.12
CA THR A 286 -4.45 16.46 -16.13
C THR A 286 -5.11 15.23 -15.56
N TYR A 287 -5.13 15.12 -14.23
CA TYR A 287 -5.50 13.91 -13.53
C TYR A 287 -6.33 14.19 -12.29
N ARG A 288 -7.13 13.20 -11.89
CA ARG A 288 -7.69 13.14 -10.53
C ARG A 288 -6.80 12.27 -9.66
N LEU A 289 -6.43 12.76 -8.48
CA LEU A 289 -5.73 11.97 -7.47
C LEU A 289 -6.67 10.90 -6.92
N MET A 290 -6.28 9.64 -7.04
CA MET A 290 -7.01 8.52 -6.47
C MET A 290 -6.46 8.17 -5.08
N GLY A 291 -5.15 8.20 -4.85
CA GLY A 291 -4.55 7.98 -3.53
C GLY A 291 -3.21 7.25 -3.59
N GLU A 292 -2.54 7.08 -2.47
CA GLU A 292 -1.24 6.38 -2.44
C GLU A 292 -1.38 4.90 -2.82
N CYS A 293 -0.29 4.32 -3.31
CA CYS A 293 -0.17 2.88 -3.47
C CYS A 293 1.19 2.38 -2.99
N TYR A 294 1.21 1.10 -2.62
CA TYR A 294 2.44 0.32 -2.62
C TYR A 294 2.65 -0.24 -4.03
N CYS A 295 3.82 -0.06 -4.61
CA CYS A 295 4.17 -0.59 -5.92
C CYS A 295 5.58 -1.19 -5.86
N ASP A 296 5.67 -2.52 -5.86
CA ASP A 296 6.95 -3.20 -5.65
C ASP A 296 7.92 -2.89 -6.80
N GLY A 297 9.16 -2.55 -6.46
CA GLY A 297 10.20 -2.19 -7.43
C GLY A 297 10.33 -0.69 -7.73
N ILE A 298 9.52 0.19 -7.14
CA ILE A 298 9.66 1.67 -7.28
C ILE A 298 9.57 2.46 -5.95
N MET A 299 9.51 1.77 -4.81
CA MET A 299 9.31 2.42 -3.50
C MET A 299 10.56 3.12 -2.96
N HIS A 300 11.73 2.88 -3.55
CA HIS A 300 13.04 3.36 -3.09
C HIS A 300 13.78 4.20 -4.15
N GLY A 301 13.05 4.73 -5.14
CA GLY A 301 13.60 5.64 -6.16
C GLY A 301 14.13 4.95 -7.40
N GLU A 302 13.94 3.64 -7.54
CA GLU A 302 14.46 2.81 -8.63
C GLU A 302 14.04 3.34 -10.01
N PHE A 303 12.79 3.79 -10.15
CA PHE A 303 12.27 4.33 -11.42
C PHE A 303 13.02 5.58 -11.89
N ILE A 304 13.33 6.49 -10.95
CA ILE A 304 14.03 7.75 -11.25
C ILE A 304 15.50 7.47 -11.56
N GLN A 305 16.12 6.58 -10.78
CA GLN A 305 17.49 6.12 -11.04
C GLN A 305 17.61 5.41 -12.40
N GLY A 306 16.54 4.79 -12.87
CA GLY A 306 16.42 4.19 -14.20
C GLY A 306 16.22 5.17 -15.36
N GLY A 307 16.23 6.50 -15.12
CA GLY A 307 16.11 7.52 -16.16
C GLY A 307 14.67 7.93 -16.49
N GLY A 308 13.74 7.74 -15.56
CA GLY A 308 12.37 8.25 -15.68
C GLY A 308 12.33 9.73 -16.08
N GLN A 309 11.38 10.08 -16.94
CA GLN A 309 11.24 11.45 -17.43
C GLN A 309 10.28 12.24 -16.54
N VAL A 310 10.68 13.46 -16.18
CA VAL A 310 9.85 14.35 -15.39
C VAL A 310 8.81 15.04 -16.28
N HIS A 311 7.60 15.16 -15.76
CA HIS A 311 6.47 15.81 -16.40
C HIS A 311 5.78 16.76 -15.42
N LYS A 312 5.20 17.84 -15.94
CA LYS A 312 4.23 18.62 -15.19
C LYS A 312 2.91 17.84 -15.13
N ILE A 313 2.47 17.51 -13.93
CA ILE A 313 1.23 16.78 -13.65
C ILE A 313 0.26 17.72 -12.94
N VAL A 314 -0.92 17.93 -13.54
CA VAL A 314 -1.97 18.82 -13.00
C VAL A 314 -3.04 17.98 -12.32
N LEU A 315 -3.26 18.21 -11.03
CA LEU A 315 -4.33 17.56 -10.26
C LEU A 315 -5.56 18.47 -10.18
N VAL A 316 -6.74 17.90 -10.47
CA VAL A 316 -8.06 18.58 -10.46
C VAL A 316 -9.08 17.93 -9.58
#